data_AF-E3NUE0-F1
#
_entry.id   AF-E3NUE0-F1
#
_cell.length_a   1.000
_cell.length_b   1.000
_cell.length_c   1.000
_cell.angle_alpha   90.00
_cell.angle_beta   90.00
_cell.angle_gamma   90.00
#
_symmetry.space_group_name_H-M   'P 1'
#
loop_
_entity.id
_entity.type
_entity.pdbx_description
1 polymer ?
#
loop_
_entity_poly.entity_id
_entity_poly.type
_entity_poly.pdbx_seq_one_letter_code
_entity_poly.pdbx_strand_id
1 'polypeptide(L)'
;MTFAGAMQMLASFTPYSEVLIAGRLIAAVFSPLSDAALILYLQEISPASLRGTMSSLYSTGYATMCLLGMLLGHEGLLGHSLSVLLFVPVIPGILSTAFILWMPDTPKFLMLVKKDKVAALKSLRFFQGYLPDQTLLIDSMEQHQKEESAGNNNEKKEESSTSVMHILRTSHLRKAMMLSVAAAILTLPFYPILQSSTFFFTDMGVDTKTSQMASSLMMVVLTVSSICSTMIIDKVPRRVLLLTCGSCTVIFLTIFAVAEQMHQQSMAMGACFGFVMAYGVGVGPVIWSIPPELSPLADRSMMFCFVYSIHSCLVVVTNFSTIPLFMSIGAFSFVVLFAIPSALALVYLLICLPETSGREIHVIINELKGFVENKEPKANIISSIA
;
A
#
# COMPACT_ATOMS: atom_id res chain seq x y z
N MET A 1 -16.61 6.71 -6.63
CA MET A 1 -16.85 5.40 -5.99
C MET A 1 -18.31 5.18 -5.59
N THR A 2 -18.93 6.08 -4.82
CA THR A 2 -20.36 6.01 -4.43
C THR A 2 -21.31 5.81 -5.60
N PHE A 3 -21.16 6.61 -6.66
CA PHE A 3 -21.93 6.48 -7.89
C PHE A 3 -21.77 5.11 -8.57
N ALA A 4 -20.55 4.57 -8.60
CA ALA A 4 -20.28 3.25 -9.16
C ALA A 4 -20.97 2.13 -8.35
N GLY A 5 -20.94 2.23 -7.02
CA GLY A 5 -21.68 1.32 -6.14
C GLY A 5 -23.19 1.41 -6.33
N ALA A 6 -23.74 2.62 -6.47
CA ALA A 6 -25.16 2.83 -6.76
C ALA A 6 -25.56 2.25 -8.13
N MET A 7 -24.71 2.39 -9.15
CA MET A 7 -24.93 1.76 -10.46
C MET A 7 -24.91 0.23 -10.38
N GLN A 8 -23.99 -0.35 -9.61
CA GLN A 8 -23.95 -1.81 -9.41
C GLN A 8 -25.20 -2.31 -8.67
N MET A 9 -25.69 -1.55 -7.68
CA MET A 9 -26.96 -1.84 -7.03
C MET A 9 -28.13 -1.78 -8.03
N LEU A 10 -28.22 -0.73 -8.86
CA LEU A 10 -29.24 -0.60 -9.91
C LEU A 10 -29.19 -1.76 -10.91
N ALA A 11 -27.99 -2.25 -11.23
CA ALA A 11 -27.81 -3.42 -12.09
C ALA A 11 -28.47 -4.68 -11.50
N SER A 12 -28.54 -4.80 -10.18
CA SER A 12 -29.15 -5.97 -9.53
C SER A 12 -30.68 -5.99 -9.60
N PHE A 13 -31.31 -4.86 -9.92
CA PHE A 13 -32.77 -4.76 -10.12
C PHE A 13 -33.17 -4.77 -11.59
N THR A 14 -32.20 -4.70 -12.51
CA THR A 14 -32.45 -4.67 -13.96
C THR A 14 -31.97 -5.96 -14.62
N PRO A 15 -32.63 -6.44 -15.68
CA PRO A 15 -32.21 -7.65 -16.39
C PRO A 15 -30.98 -7.43 -17.29
N TYR A 16 -30.43 -6.21 -17.35
CA TYR A 16 -29.33 -5.84 -18.25
C TYR A 16 -27.97 -6.01 -17.57
N SER A 17 -27.23 -7.04 -17.99
CA SER A 17 -25.86 -7.32 -17.51
C SER A 17 -24.86 -6.19 -17.84
N GLU A 18 -25.14 -5.39 -18.87
CA GLU A 18 -24.32 -4.25 -19.28
C GLU A 18 -24.16 -3.19 -18.17
N VAL A 19 -25.21 -2.95 -17.38
CA VAL A 19 -25.18 -1.96 -16.29
C VAL A 19 -24.21 -2.41 -15.19
N LEU A 20 -24.13 -3.72 -14.93
CA LEU A 20 -23.20 -4.28 -13.95
C LEU A 20 -21.75 -4.13 -14.44
N ILE A 21 -21.51 -4.41 -15.73
CA ILE A 21 -20.18 -4.28 -16.34
C ILE A 21 -19.73 -2.82 -16.33
N ALA A 22 -20.60 -1.88 -16.74
CA ALA A 22 -20.31 -0.45 -16.70
C ALA A 22 -20.02 0.04 -15.27
N GLY A 23 -20.83 -0.39 -14.28
CA GLY A 23 -20.60 -0.07 -12.87
C GLY A 23 -19.27 -0.62 -12.34
N ARG A 24 -18.85 -1.80 -12.78
CA ARG A 24 -17.53 -2.37 -12.44
C ARG A 24 -16.38 -1.63 -13.12
N LEU A 25 -16.54 -1.23 -14.38
CA LEU A 25 -15.52 -0.46 -15.11
C LEU A 25 -15.27 0.88 -14.42
N ILE A 26 -16.33 1.59 -14.04
CA ILE A 26 -16.21 2.85 -13.28
C ILE A 26 -15.53 2.58 -11.94
N ALA A 27 -15.95 1.56 -11.19
CA ALA A 27 -15.31 1.23 -9.92
C ALA A 27 -13.81 0.87 -10.09
N ALA A 28 -13.45 0.15 -11.16
CA ALA A 28 -12.07 -0.24 -11.44
C ALA A 28 -11.16 0.95 -11.77
N VAL A 29 -11.68 2.02 -12.38
CA VAL A 29 -10.91 3.25 -12.64
C VAL A 29 -10.76 4.09 -11.36
N PHE A 30 -11.84 4.25 -10.60
CA PHE A 30 -11.85 5.16 -9.45
C PHE A 30 -11.32 4.55 -8.15
N SER A 31 -11.36 3.23 -7.96
CA SER A 31 -10.86 2.59 -6.73
C SER A 31 -9.35 2.83 -6.56
N PRO A 32 -8.51 2.49 -7.56
CA PRO A 32 -7.06 2.69 -7.45
C PRO A 32 -6.66 4.16 -7.24
N LEU A 33 -7.38 5.07 -7.90
CA LEU A 33 -7.14 6.51 -7.77
C LEU A 33 -7.50 7.00 -6.36
N SER A 34 -8.59 6.49 -5.79
CA SER A 34 -9.00 6.80 -4.42
C SER A 34 -7.99 6.25 -3.40
N ASP A 35 -7.50 5.03 -3.61
CA ASP A 35 -6.49 4.39 -2.76
C ASP A 35 -5.19 5.19 -2.76
N ALA A 36 -4.70 5.57 -3.94
CA ALA A 36 -3.50 6.39 -4.09
C ALA A 36 -3.63 7.75 -3.43
N ALA A 37 -4.77 8.43 -3.63
CA ALA A 37 -5.05 9.72 -3.01
C ALA A 37 -5.13 9.61 -1.47
N LEU A 38 -5.76 8.56 -0.95
CA LEU A 38 -5.89 8.35 0.50
C LEU A 38 -4.52 8.09 1.16
N ILE A 39 -3.67 7.27 0.55
CA ILE A 39 -2.33 6.96 1.08
C ILE A 39 -1.49 8.25 1.14
N LEU A 40 -1.46 9.03 0.04
CA LEU A 40 -0.73 10.30 0.01
C LEU A 40 -1.30 11.29 1.02
N TYR A 41 -2.62 11.42 1.08
CA TYR A 41 -3.30 12.31 2.03
C TYR A 41 -2.90 12.00 3.47
N LEU A 42 -2.99 10.73 3.89
CA LEU A 42 -2.61 10.30 5.24
C LEU A 42 -1.14 10.63 5.54
N GLN A 43 -0.23 10.44 4.59
CA GLN A 43 1.19 10.71 4.81
C GLN A 43 1.53 12.22 4.85
N GLU A 44 0.73 13.06 4.21
CA GLU A 44 0.94 14.50 4.19
C GLU A 44 0.43 15.21 5.44
N ILE A 45 -0.69 14.76 6.00
CA ILE A 45 -1.26 15.34 7.24
C ILE A 45 -0.54 14.86 8.50
N SER A 46 0.08 13.68 8.44
CA SER A 46 0.65 13.02 9.62
C SER A 46 1.94 13.67 10.12
N PRO A 47 2.12 13.78 11.46
CA PRO A 47 3.39 14.18 12.03
C PRO A 47 4.47 13.13 11.71
N ALA A 48 5.73 13.56 11.64
CA ALA A 48 6.83 12.68 11.23
C ALA A 48 6.98 11.43 12.11
N SER A 49 6.69 11.54 13.41
CA SER A 49 6.78 10.46 14.40
C SER A 49 5.69 9.38 14.29
N LEU A 50 4.51 9.70 13.74
CA LEU A 50 3.37 8.78 13.61
C LEU A 50 3.03 8.47 12.15
N ARG A 51 3.89 8.88 11.21
CA ARG A 51 3.64 8.75 9.78
C ARG A 51 3.42 7.29 9.37
N GLY A 52 4.14 6.33 9.97
CA GLY A 52 3.93 4.91 9.70
C GLY A 52 2.61 4.40 10.22
N THR A 53 2.29 4.68 11.48
CA THR A 53 1.02 4.29 12.10
C THR A 53 -0.17 4.83 11.29
N MET A 54 -0.13 6.10 10.86
CA MET A 54 -1.21 6.68 10.06
C MET A 54 -1.28 6.07 8.66
N SER A 55 -0.14 5.77 8.02
CA SER A 55 -0.13 5.10 6.72
C SER A 55 -0.60 3.65 6.80
N SER A 56 -0.36 2.94 7.91
CA SER A 56 -0.80 1.54 8.09
C SER A 56 -2.29 1.42 8.41
N LEU A 57 -2.95 2.50 8.87
CA LEU A 57 -4.41 2.53 9.04
C LEU A 57 -5.14 2.24 7.72
N TYR A 58 -4.59 2.66 6.57
CA TYR A 58 -5.14 2.27 5.26
C TYR A 58 -5.17 0.75 5.09
N SER A 59 -4.06 0.06 5.37
CA SER A 59 -3.98 -1.40 5.25
C SER A 59 -4.95 -2.10 6.23
N THR A 60 -5.10 -1.56 7.44
CA THR A 60 -6.05 -2.08 8.43
C THR A 60 -7.49 -1.88 7.99
N GLY A 61 -7.81 -0.70 7.44
CA GLY A 61 -9.12 -0.39 6.86
C GLY A 61 -9.45 -1.32 5.70
N TYR A 62 -8.51 -1.53 4.77
CA TYR A 62 -8.64 -2.48 3.66
C TYR A 62 -8.92 -3.90 4.17
N ALA A 63 -8.11 -4.40 5.10
CA ALA A 63 -8.28 -5.75 5.66
C ALA A 63 -9.64 -5.91 6.37
N THR A 64 -10.09 -4.89 7.11
CA THR A 64 -11.39 -4.91 7.80
C THR A 64 -12.55 -4.93 6.80
N MET A 65 -12.46 -4.15 5.72
CA MET A 65 -13.47 -4.15 4.66
C MET A 65 -13.50 -5.46 3.87
N CYS A 66 -12.34 -6.09 3.61
CA CYS A 66 -12.27 -7.42 3.02
C CYS A 66 -12.93 -8.48 3.92
N LEU A 67 -12.68 -8.44 5.23
CA LEU A 67 -13.32 -9.32 6.20
C LEU A 67 -14.85 -9.13 6.20
N LEU A 68 -15.32 -7.88 6.28
CA LEU A 68 -16.76 -7.59 6.22
C LEU A 68 -17.38 -8.08 4.90
N GLY A 69 -16.72 -7.84 3.76
CA GLY A 69 -17.18 -8.32 2.45
C GLY A 69 -17.28 -9.84 2.38
N MET A 70 -16.27 -10.56 2.90
CA MET A 70 -16.27 -12.02 2.90
C MET A 70 -17.31 -12.62 3.86
N LEU A 71 -17.51 -12.00 5.03
CA LEU A 71 -18.57 -12.40 5.96
C LEU A 71 -19.96 -12.21 5.34
N LEU A 72 -20.26 -11.03 4.78
CA LEU A 72 -21.55 -10.76 4.15
C LEU A 72 -21.81 -11.64 2.92
N GLY A 73 -20.75 -12.01 2.20
CA GLY A 73 -20.83 -12.92 1.03
C GLY A 73 -21.15 -14.37 1.38
N HIS A 74 -21.16 -14.77 2.65
CA HIS A 74 -21.48 -16.14 3.04
C HIS A 74 -22.95 -16.48 2.77
N GLU A 75 -23.24 -17.72 2.35
CA GLU A 75 -24.60 -18.17 1.98
C GLU A 75 -25.61 -17.99 3.13
N GLY A 76 -25.16 -18.17 4.38
CA GLY A 76 -25.99 -17.97 5.57
C GLY A 76 -26.30 -16.51 5.95
N LEU A 77 -25.69 -15.52 5.27
CA LEU A 77 -25.88 -14.09 5.54
C LEU A 77 -26.59 -13.39 4.37
N LEU A 78 -25.83 -12.83 3.42
CA LEU A 78 -26.38 -12.13 2.26
C LEU A 78 -26.05 -12.84 0.94
N GLY A 79 -25.43 -14.02 0.96
CA GLY A 79 -25.05 -14.76 -0.26
C GLY A 79 -26.24 -15.04 -1.20
N HIS A 80 -27.45 -15.22 -0.67
CA HIS A 80 -28.67 -15.38 -1.48
C HIS A 80 -29.22 -14.09 -2.09
N SER A 81 -28.81 -12.92 -1.60
CA SER A 81 -29.36 -11.61 -1.99
C SER A 81 -28.25 -10.69 -2.51
N LEU A 82 -27.80 -10.94 -3.74
CA LEU A 82 -26.77 -10.15 -4.42
C LEU A 82 -27.09 -8.64 -4.41
N SER A 83 -28.37 -8.27 -4.56
CA SER A 83 -28.82 -6.86 -4.53
C SER A 83 -28.49 -6.16 -3.21
N VAL A 84 -28.67 -6.86 -2.08
CA VAL A 84 -28.39 -6.30 -0.75
C VAL A 84 -26.88 -6.26 -0.52
N LEU A 85 -26.15 -7.27 -0.97
CA LEU A 85 -24.68 -7.30 -0.88
C LEU A 85 -24.03 -6.14 -1.65
N LEU A 86 -24.55 -5.79 -2.83
CA LEU A 86 -24.09 -4.66 -3.64
C LEU A 86 -24.53 -3.30 -3.07
N PHE A 87 -25.55 -3.26 -2.22
CA PHE A 87 -25.99 -2.03 -1.55
C PHE A 87 -25.11 -1.65 -0.36
N VAL A 88 -24.63 -2.64 0.41
CA VAL A 88 -23.86 -2.38 1.65
C VAL A 88 -22.69 -1.39 1.45
N PRO A 89 -21.86 -1.48 0.39
CA PRO A 89 -20.74 -0.54 0.17
C PRO A 89 -21.17 0.91 -0.10
N VAL A 90 -22.41 1.15 -0.51
CA VAL A 90 -22.93 2.50 -0.77
C VAL A 90 -23.02 3.31 0.52
N ILE A 91 -23.36 2.66 1.64
CA ILE A 91 -23.52 3.30 2.96
C ILE A 91 -22.21 3.96 3.45
N PRO A 92 -21.07 3.23 3.62
CA PRO A 92 -19.81 3.87 4.00
C PRO A 92 -19.30 4.82 2.92
N GLY A 93 -19.62 4.58 1.65
CA GLY A 93 -19.30 5.51 0.56
C GLY A 93 -19.94 6.89 0.74
N ILE A 94 -21.25 6.95 1.01
CA ILE A 94 -21.97 8.23 1.24
C ILE A 94 -21.39 8.91 2.48
N LEU A 95 -21.19 8.16 3.55
CA LEU A 95 -20.62 8.68 4.79
C LEU A 95 -19.23 9.29 4.55
N SER A 96 -18.35 8.59 3.82
CA SER A 96 -17.02 9.09 3.47
C SER A 96 -17.06 10.37 2.64
N THR A 97 -18.01 10.47 1.70
CA THR A 97 -18.17 11.67 0.86
C THR A 97 -18.63 12.86 1.69
N ALA A 98 -19.56 12.63 2.64
CA ALA A 98 -20.02 13.67 3.56
C ALA A 98 -18.89 14.19 4.46
N PHE A 99 -18.03 13.30 4.96
CA PHE A 99 -16.88 13.70 5.79
C PHE A 99 -15.80 14.47 5.02
N ILE A 100 -15.51 14.08 3.77
CA ILE A 100 -14.50 14.76 2.95
C ILE A 100 -14.88 16.23 2.70
N LEU A 101 -16.17 16.56 2.56
CA LEU A 101 -16.63 17.94 2.37
C LEU A 101 -16.28 18.86 3.56
N TRP A 102 -16.04 18.30 4.75
CA TRP A 102 -15.67 19.06 5.93
C TRP A 102 -14.15 19.09 6.18
N MET A 103 -13.36 18.23 5.53
CA MET A 103 -11.91 18.17 5.75
C MET A 103 -11.17 19.28 5.00
N PRO A 104 -10.22 19.98 5.64
CA PRO A 104 -9.36 20.94 4.94
C PRO A 104 -8.33 20.23 4.04
N ASP A 105 -7.88 20.96 3.01
CA ASP A 105 -6.78 20.53 2.11
C ASP A 105 -5.49 20.24 2.91
N THR A 106 -4.59 19.40 2.38
CA THR A 106 -3.33 19.06 3.04
C THR A 106 -2.44 20.31 3.21
N PRO A 107 -1.70 20.43 4.33
CA PRO A 107 -0.86 21.60 4.58
C PRO A 107 0.24 21.76 3.51
N LYS A 108 0.76 20.63 3.01
CA LYS A 108 1.78 20.60 1.95
C LYS A 108 1.23 21.11 0.62
N PHE A 109 0.03 20.69 0.22
CA PHE A 109 -0.62 21.20 -0.98
C PHE A 109 -0.90 22.70 -0.89
N LEU A 110 -1.38 23.17 0.26
CA LEU A 110 -1.67 24.59 0.50
C LEU A 110 -0.41 25.47 0.38
N MET A 111 0.74 24.97 0.82
CA MET A 111 2.02 25.70 0.69
C MET A 111 2.61 25.63 -0.72
N LEU A 112 2.72 24.43 -1.31
CA LEU A 112 3.45 24.24 -2.56
C LEU A 112 2.68 24.74 -3.77
N VAL A 113 1.37 24.44 -3.82
CA VAL A 113 0.53 24.71 -5.00
C VAL A 113 -0.19 26.04 -4.82
N LYS A 114 -0.88 26.24 -3.68
CA LYS A 114 -1.67 27.45 -3.42
C LYS A 114 -0.84 28.62 -2.86
N LYS A 115 0.40 28.38 -2.39
CA LYS A 115 1.29 29.38 -1.76
C LYS A 115 0.64 30.17 -0.61
N ASP A 116 -0.34 29.55 0.08
CA ASP A 116 -1.07 30.16 1.18
C ASP A 116 -0.60 29.60 2.53
N LYS A 117 0.28 30.36 3.18
CA LYS A 117 0.88 29.99 4.47
C LYS A 117 -0.13 29.97 5.61
N VAL A 118 -1.10 30.89 5.59
CA VAL A 118 -2.06 31.04 6.68
C VAL A 118 -3.05 29.88 6.65
N ALA A 119 -3.53 29.52 5.46
CA ALA A 119 -4.37 28.33 5.29
C ALA A 119 -3.61 27.05 5.62
N ALA A 120 -2.33 26.93 5.23
CA ALA A 120 -1.50 25.78 5.58
C ALA A 120 -1.30 25.63 7.09
N LEU A 121 -1.00 26.72 7.81
CA LEU A 121 -0.93 26.75 9.28
C LEU A 121 -2.25 26.31 9.93
N LYS A 122 -3.39 26.80 9.40
CA LYS A 122 -4.72 26.44 9.92
C LYS A 122 -5.02 24.95 9.70
N SER A 123 -4.67 24.42 8.52
CA SER A 123 -4.80 22.99 8.21
C SER A 123 -3.90 22.13 9.11
N LEU A 124 -2.64 22.54 9.28
CA LEU A 124 -1.70 21.84 10.16
C LEU A 124 -2.19 21.79 11.61
N ARG A 125 -2.73 22.92 12.12
CA ARG A 125 -3.33 22.99 13.46
C ARG A 125 -4.58 22.12 13.60
N PHE A 126 -5.38 22.01 12.56
CA PHE A 126 -6.55 21.14 12.54
C PHE A 126 -6.16 19.65 12.67
N PHE A 127 -5.10 19.22 11.97
CA PHE A 127 -4.68 17.81 11.97
C PHE A 127 -3.75 17.42 13.13
N GLN A 128 -2.85 18.30 13.56
CA GLN A 128 -1.80 17.98 14.54
C GLN A 128 -2.02 18.67 15.91
N GLY A 129 -3.03 19.52 16.04
CA GLY A 129 -3.26 20.33 17.25
C GLY A 129 -2.35 21.56 17.33
N TYR A 130 -2.31 22.23 18.48
CA TYR A 130 -1.43 23.38 18.71
C TYR A 130 -0.10 22.93 19.30
N LEU A 131 0.95 22.83 18.47
CA LEU A 131 2.32 22.52 18.89
C LEU A 131 3.21 23.79 18.75
N PRO A 132 4.10 24.08 19.72
CA PRO A 132 5.00 25.25 19.67
C PRO A 132 5.95 25.25 18.45
N ASP A 133 6.30 24.08 17.92
CA ASP A 133 7.26 23.89 16.82
C ASP A 133 6.67 24.08 15.40
N GLN A 134 5.37 24.34 15.27
CA GLN A 134 4.70 24.34 13.96
C GLN A 134 5.11 25.49 13.04
N THR A 135 5.45 26.66 13.61
CA THR A 135 6.04 27.77 12.85
C THR A 135 7.43 27.42 12.34
N LEU A 136 8.24 26.73 13.15
CA LEU A 136 9.58 26.28 12.76
C LEU A 136 9.54 25.17 11.68
N LEU A 137 8.54 24.29 11.71
CA LEU A 137 8.32 23.29 10.66
C LEU A 137 7.92 23.91 9.32
N ILE A 138 7.11 24.97 9.35
CA ILE A 138 6.73 25.67 8.11
C ILE A 138 7.87 26.51 7.58
N ASP A 139 8.62 27.16 8.47
CA ASP A 139 9.84 27.90 8.11
C ASP A 139 10.93 26.96 7.57
N SER A 140 11.10 25.75 8.12
CA SER A 140 12.06 24.76 7.61
C SER A 140 11.63 24.16 6.29
N MET A 141 10.31 23.93 6.07
CA MET A 141 9.78 23.56 4.76
C MET A 141 9.96 24.68 3.72
N GLU A 142 9.84 25.94 4.13
CA GLU A 142 10.17 27.10 3.28
C GLU A 142 11.65 27.21 2.96
N GLN A 143 12.51 26.89 3.92
CA GLN A 143 13.95 26.91 3.73
C GLN A 143 14.38 25.81 2.75
N HIS A 144 13.83 24.59 2.90
CA HIS A 144 14.02 23.51 1.91
C HIS A 144 13.53 23.93 0.52
N GLN A 145 12.41 24.64 0.42
CA GLN A 145 11.92 25.16 -0.86
C GLN A 145 12.87 26.20 -1.46
N LYS A 146 13.43 27.10 -0.64
CA LYS A 146 14.40 28.11 -1.09
C LYS A 146 15.72 27.47 -1.52
N GLU A 147 16.18 26.45 -0.81
CA GLU A 147 17.40 25.70 -1.14
C GLU A 147 17.23 24.87 -2.43
N GLU A 148 16.09 24.19 -2.63
CA GLU A 148 15.75 23.55 -3.91
C GLU A 148 15.62 24.57 -5.06
N SER A 149 15.04 25.75 -4.79
CA SER A 149 14.87 26.82 -5.79
C SER A 149 16.17 27.58 -6.12
N ALA A 150 17.15 27.58 -5.21
CA ALA A 150 18.42 28.30 -5.34
C ALA A 150 19.54 27.42 -5.93
N GLY A 151 19.53 26.11 -5.67
CA GLY A 151 20.50 25.16 -6.23
C GLY A 151 20.39 24.94 -7.74
N ASN A 152 19.22 25.23 -8.35
CA ASN A 152 18.89 24.82 -9.72
C ASN A 152 18.71 25.95 -10.73
N ASN A 153 19.41 27.09 -10.57
CA ASN A 153 19.29 28.24 -11.49
C ASN A 153 19.67 27.96 -12.96
N ASN A 154 20.26 26.81 -13.31
CA ASN A 154 20.53 26.42 -14.70
C ASN A 154 19.48 25.47 -15.33
N GLU A 155 18.54 24.90 -14.58
CA GLU A 155 17.57 23.90 -15.09
C GLU A 155 16.13 24.43 -15.26
N LYS A 156 15.90 25.71 -14.91
CA LYS A 156 14.59 26.38 -14.88
C LYS A 156 13.83 26.50 -16.22
N LYS A 157 14.33 25.96 -17.33
CA LYS A 157 13.59 25.92 -18.61
C LYS A 157 12.86 24.60 -18.89
N GLU A 158 13.12 23.53 -18.13
CA GLU A 158 12.41 22.24 -18.29
C GLU A 158 11.53 21.85 -17.08
N GLU A 159 11.64 22.52 -15.93
CA GLU A 159 10.99 22.15 -14.66
C GLU A 159 9.47 22.40 -14.54
N SER A 160 8.80 22.99 -15.54
CA SER A 160 7.35 23.25 -15.46
C SER A 160 6.46 22.11 -15.95
N SER A 161 7.04 20.99 -16.37
CA SER A 161 6.32 19.74 -16.58
C SER A 161 7.00 18.67 -15.75
N THR A 162 6.40 18.32 -14.62
CA THR A 162 6.67 17.03 -13.96
C THR A 162 6.40 15.96 -15.00
N SER A 163 7.46 15.51 -15.66
CA SER A 163 7.38 14.56 -16.74
C SER A 163 7.87 13.23 -16.21
N VAL A 164 7.15 12.16 -16.47
CA VAL A 164 7.61 10.79 -16.20
C VAL A 164 9.02 10.56 -16.78
N MET A 165 9.35 11.26 -17.87
CA MET A 165 10.68 11.24 -18.47
C MET A 165 11.78 11.79 -17.53
N HIS A 166 11.49 12.81 -16.72
CA HIS A 166 12.43 13.34 -15.73
C HIS A 166 12.79 12.29 -14.68
N ILE A 167 11.78 11.59 -14.13
CA ILE A 167 11.97 10.52 -13.15
C ILE A 167 12.84 9.39 -13.73
N LEU A 168 12.61 9.04 -15.00
CA LEU A 168 13.36 7.98 -15.70
C LEU A 168 14.80 8.38 -16.05
N ARG A 169 15.06 9.66 -16.33
CA ARG A 169 16.38 10.17 -16.73
C ARG A 169 17.29 10.43 -15.53
N THR A 170 16.72 10.87 -14.42
CA THR A 170 17.47 11.24 -13.21
C THR A 170 17.90 10.00 -12.41
N SER A 171 19.21 9.82 -12.24
CA SER A 171 19.80 8.57 -11.70
C SER A 171 19.26 8.18 -10.31
N HIS A 172 19.15 9.11 -9.37
CA HIS A 172 18.68 8.83 -8.02
C HIS A 172 17.17 8.53 -7.96
N LEU A 173 16.36 9.25 -8.74
CA LEU A 173 14.91 9.00 -8.87
C LEU A 173 14.63 7.65 -9.53
N ARG A 174 15.39 7.28 -10.56
CA ARG A 174 15.28 5.97 -11.20
C ARG A 174 15.62 4.83 -10.22
N LYS A 175 16.64 4.99 -9.38
CA LYS A 175 16.95 4.00 -8.31
C LYS A 175 15.82 3.90 -7.30
N ALA A 176 15.30 5.03 -6.80
CA ALA A 176 14.17 5.08 -5.87
C ALA A 176 12.92 4.39 -6.44
N MET A 177 12.65 4.63 -7.72
CA MET A 177 11.56 4.01 -8.46
C MET A 177 11.75 2.50 -8.61
N MET A 178 12.91 2.03 -9.06
CA MET A 178 13.20 0.59 -9.17
C MET A 178 13.05 -0.12 -7.82
N LEU A 179 13.49 0.51 -6.73
CA LEU A 179 13.37 0.00 -5.37
C LEU A 179 11.91 -0.09 -4.93
N SER A 180 11.10 0.91 -5.27
CA SER A 180 9.67 0.94 -4.99
C SER A 180 8.91 -0.14 -5.78
N VAL A 181 9.27 -0.37 -7.05
CA VAL A 181 8.69 -1.45 -7.88
C VAL A 181 9.10 -2.82 -7.34
N ALA A 182 10.37 -3.00 -6.95
CA ALA A 182 10.84 -4.23 -6.31
C ALA A 182 10.07 -4.52 -5.01
N ALA A 183 9.86 -3.51 -4.17
CA ALA A 183 9.01 -3.64 -2.99
C ALA A 183 7.59 -4.06 -3.38
N ALA A 184 6.98 -3.42 -4.39
CA ALA A 184 5.63 -3.73 -4.85
C ALA A 184 5.48 -5.18 -5.37
N ILE A 185 6.52 -5.78 -5.97
CA ILE A 185 6.51 -7.18 -6.42
C ILE A 185 6.19 -8.15 -5.27
N LEU A 186 6.63 -7.85 -4.04
CA LEU A 186 6.35 -8.69 -2.86
C LEU A 186 4.85 -8.78 -2.54
N THR A 187 4.02 -7.87 -3.05
CA THR A 187 2.56 -7.91 -2.85
C THR A 187 1.82 -8.73 -3.90
N LEU A 188 2.42 -9.03 -5.05
CA LEU A 188 1.71 -9.69 -6.15
C LEU A 188 1.02 -11.02 -5.76
N PRO A 189 1.64 -11.94 -4.99
CA PRO A 189 0.98 -13.19 -4.58
C PRO A 189 -0.24 -12.99 -3.68
N PHE A 190 -0.38 -11.83 -3.02
CA PHE A 190 -1.53 -11.56 -2.14
C PHE A 190 -2.85 -11.57 -2.89
N TYR A 191 -2.92 -10.98 -4.08
CA TYR A 191 -4.15 -10.80 -4.85
C TYR A 191 -4.82 -12.12 -5.28
N PRO A 192 -4.14 -13.08 -5.94
CA PRO A 192 -4.76 -14.35 -6.31
C PRO A 192 -5.12 -15.18 -5.08
N ILE A 193 -4.30 -15.16 -4.02
CA ILE A 193 -4.60 -15.86 -2.76
C ILE A 193 -5.87 -15.28 -2.12
N LEU A 194 -6.01 -13.96 -2.10
CA LEU A 194 -7.19 -13.28 -1.59
C LEU A 194 -8.47 -13.63 -2.38
N GLN A 195 -8.37 -13.67 -3.71
CA GLN A 195 -9.53 -13.80 -4.60
C GLN A 195 -9.92 -15.25 -4.93
N SER A 196 -8.96 -16.18 -4.87
CA SER A 196 -9.13 -17.55 -5.37
C SER A 196 -8.66 -18.64 -4.40
N SER A 197 -8.39 -18.31 -3.13
CA SER A 197 -8.01 -19.27 -2.07
C SER A 197 -8.95 -20.48 -1.98
N THR A 198 -10.27 -20.25 -1.98
CA THR A 198 -11.25 -21.33 -1.91
C THR A 198 -11.08 -22.32 -3.07
N PHE A 199 -10.84 -21.80 -4.27
CA PHE A 199 -10.62 -22.62 -5.45
C PHE A 199 -9.35 -23.48 -5.32
N PHE A 200 -8.24 -22.88 -4.89
CA PHE A 200 -6.98 -23.61 -4.68
C PHE A 200 -7.15 -24.73 -3.65
N PHE A 201 -7.85 -24.48 -2.53
CA PHE A 201 -8.08 -25.53 -1.53
C PHE A 201 -8.99 -26.64 -2.04
N THR A 202 -10.06 -26.32 -2.78
CA THR A 202 -10.96 -27.34 -3.35
C THR A 202 -10.27 -28.20 -4.40
N ASP A 203 -9.41 -27.61 -5.23
CA ASP A 203 -8.67 -28.35 -6.25
C ASP A 203 -7.65 -29.32 -5.64
N MET A 204 -7.06 -28.94 -4.49
CA MET A 204 -6.23 -29.81 -3.66
C MET A 204 -7.00 -30.93 -2.94
N GLY A 205 -8.31 -31.04 -3.14
CA GLY A 205 -9.18 -32.06 -2.56
C GLY A 205 -9.68 -31.75 -1.14
N VAL A 206 -9.58 -30.50 -0.67
CA VAL A 206 -10.17 -30.09 0.60
C VAL A 206 -11.67 -29.89 0.41
N ASP A 207 -12.47 -30.43 1.33
CA ASP A 207 -13.93 -30.28 1.30
C ASP A 207 -14.35 -28.81 1.13
N THR A 208 -15.37 -28.56 0.30
CA THR A 208 -15.81 -27.20 -0.06
C THR A 208 -16.18 -26.36 1.16
N LYS A 209 -16.81 -26.95 2.19
CA LYS A 209 -17.18 -26.20 3.40
C LYS A 209 -15.93 -25.79 4.17
N THR A 210 -14.98 -26.72 4.30
CA THR A 210 -13.70 -26.46 4.98
C THR A 210 -12.88 -25.40 4.22
N SER A 211 -12.86 -25.46 2.89
CA SER A 211 -12.20 -24.48 2.02
C SER A 211 -12.78 -23.08 2.17
N GLN A 212 -14.11 -22.94 2.17
CA GLN A 212 -14.79 -21.64 2.39
C GLN A 212 -14.52 -21.07 3.79
N MET A 213 -14.53 -21.92 4.82
CA MET A 213 -14.20 -21.53 6.19
C MET A 213 -12.75 -21.09 6.31
N ALA A 214 -11.82 -21.80 5.66
CA ALA A 214 -10.40 -21.45 5.66
C ALA A 214 -10.14 -20.10 5.01
N SER A 215 -10.73 -19.84 3.84
CA SER A 215 -10.64 -18.53 3.17
C SER A 215 -11.19 -17.39 4.04
N SER A 216 -12.32 -17.63 4.73
CA SER A 216 -12.88 -16.67 5.68
C SER A 216 -11.94 -16.42 6.86
N LEU A 217 -11.35 -17.47 7.41
CA LEU A 217 -10.40 -17.38 8.51
C LEU A 217 -9.11 -16.64 8.10
N MET A 218 -8.67 -16.78 6.84
CA MET A 218 -7.53 -16.02 6.33
C MET A 218 -7.78 -14.52 6.40
N MET A 219 -9.03 -14.07 6.18
CA MET A 219 -9.37 -12.65 6.31
C MET A 219 -9.31 -12.17 7.76
N VAL A 220 -9.74 -13.00 8.71
CA VAL A 220 -9.59 -12.70 10.14
C VAL A 220 -8.11 -12.56 10.50
N VAL A 221 -7.27 -13.50 10.04
CA VAL A 221 -5.81 -13.45 10.25
C VAL A 221 -5.22 -12.20 9.63
N LEU A 222 -5.63 -11.82 8.42
CA LEU A 222 -5.17 -10.59 7.76
C LEU A 222 -5.52 -9.35 8.59
N THR A 223 -6.78 -9.22 9.05
CA THR A 223 -7.22 -8.08 9.85
C THR A 223 -6.44 -7.97 11.16
N VAL A 224 -6.30 -9.08 11.91
CA VAL A 224 -5.53 -9.10 13.16
C VAL A 224 -4.07 -8.72 12.89
N SER A 225 -3.48 -9.26 11.82
CA SER A 225 -2.10 -8.98 11.43
C SER A 225 -1.88 -7.51 11.06
N SER A 226 -2.83 -6.89 10.34
CA SER A 226 -2.77 -5.46 10.01
C SER A 226 -2.93 -4.55 11.22
N ILE A 227 -3.78 -4.92 12.19
CA ILE A 227 -3.89 -4.20 13.47
C ILE A 227 -2.55 -4.28 14.22
N CYS A 228 -1.96 -5.48 14.31
CA CYS A 228 -0.64 -5.66 14.90
C CYS A 228 0.43 -4.83 14.18
N SER A 229 0.40 -4.77 12.85
CA SER A 229 1.34 -3.96 12.08
C SER A 229 1.30 -2.49 12.48
N THR A 230 0.10 -1.94 12.66
CA THR A 230 -0.09 -0.53 13.05
C THR A 230 0.58 -0.21 14.40
N MET A 231 0.69 -1.18 15.30
CA MET A 231 1.39 -0.99 16.59
C MET A 231 2.92 -1.14 16.51
N ILE A 232 3.42 -1.82 15.46
CA ILE A 232 4.82 -2.23 15.31
C ILE A 232 5.56 -1.30 14.34
N ILE A 233 4.88 -0.72 13.35
CA ILE A 233 5.48 -0.07 12.17
C ILE A 233 6.38 1.13 12.51
N ASP A 234 6.06 1.88 13.56
CA ASP A 234 6.90 3.01 14.01
C ASP A 234 7.94 2.60 15.07
N LYS A 235 7.85 1.37 15.60
CA LYS A 235 8.79 0.84 16.62
C LYS A 235 9.93 0.04 16.01
N VAL A 236 9.70 -0.60 14.87
CA VAL A 236 10.66 -1.45 14.17
C VAL A 236 11.16 -0.73 12.92
N PRO A 237 12.47 -0.77 12.62
CA PRO A 237 12.99 -0.21 11.38
C PRO A 237 12.30 -0.84 10.16
N ARG A 238 11.87 -0.01 9.20
CA ARG A 238 11.02 -0.46 8.08
C ARG A 238 11.75 -1.45 7.18
N ARG A 239 13.05 -1.25 6.97
CA ARG A 239 13.88 -2.17 6.19
C ARG A 239 13.89 -3.56 6.83
N VAL A 240 14.07 -3.63 8.16
CA VAL A 240 14.06 -4.90 8.89
C VAL A 240 12.70 -5.56 8.76
N LEU A 241 11.62 -4.82 9.01
CA LEU A 241 10.25 -5.33 8.93
C LEU A 241 9.91 -5.87 7.54
N LEU A 242 10.25 -5.13 6.47
CA LEU A 242 10.00 -5.54 5.09
C LEU A 242 10.82 -6.79 4.72
N LEU A 243 12.10 -6.85 5.08
CA LEU A 243 12.97 -7.96 4.74
C LEU A 243 12.60 -9.23 5.52
N THR A 244 12.29 -9.12 6.82
CA THR A 244 11.89 -10.29 7.63
C THR A 244 10.55 -10.83 7.17
N CYS A 245 9.54 -9.96 7.04
CA CYS A 245 8.20 -10.38 6.61
C CYS A 245 8.20 -10.83 5.14
N GLY A 246 8.95 -10.17 4.27
CA GLY A 246 9.12 -10.57 2.86
C GLY A 246 9.86 -11.90 2.70
N SER A 247 10.83 -12.21 3.57
CA SER A 247 11.45 -13.53 3.58
C SER A 247 10.45 -14.60 4.00
N CYS A 248 9.67 -14.33 5.06
CA CYS A 248 8.62 -15.23 5.52
C CYS A 248 7.56 -15.49 4.44
N THR A 249 7.13 -14.47 3.69
CA THR A 249 6.14 -14.69 2.61
C THR A 249 6.68 -15.59 1.51
N VAL A 250 7.95 -15.41 1.09
CA VAL A 250 8.59 -16.31 0.11
C VAL A 250 8.67 -17.74 0.64
N ILE A 251 9.07 -17.93 1.90
CA ILE A 251 9.15 -19.25 2.54
C ILE A 251 7.77 -19.91 2.61
N PHE A 252 6.73 -19.18 3.00
CA PHE A 252 5.39 -19.76 3.06
C PHE A 252 4.82 -20.10 1.68
N LEU A 253 5.14 -19.31 0.64
CA LEU A 253 4.75 -19.63 -0.73
C LEU A 253 5.44 -20.90 -1.25
N THR A 254 6.73 -21.10 -0.91
CA THR A 254 7.43 -22.32 -1.30
C THR A 254 6.93 -23.53 -0.51
N ILE A 255 6.65 -23.38 0.79
CA ILE A 255 6.02 -24.44 1.59
C ILE A 255 4.64 -24.80 1.03
N PHE A 256 3.83 -23.82 0.61
CA PHE A 256 2.53 -24.07 -0.03
C PHE A 256 2.69 -24.94 -1.29
N ALA A 257 3.64 -24.61 -2.16
CA ALA A 257 3.90 -25.37 -3.38
C ALA A 257 4.40 -26.80 -3.09
N VAL A 258 5.29 -26.97 -2.11
CA VAL A 258 5.79 -28.30 -1.71
C VAL A 258 4.68 -29.13 -1.03
N ALA A 259 3.85 -28.50 -0.20
CA ALA A 259 2.76 -29.17 0.51
C ALA A 259 1.72 -29.75 -0.45
N GLU A 260 1.42 -29.05 -1.53
CA GLU A 260 0.53 -29.53 -2.58
C GLU A 260 1.10 -30.77 -3.29
N GLN A 261 2.38 -30.74 -3.67
CA GLN A 261 3.06 -31.89 -4.28
C GLN A 261 3.13 -33.12 -3.36
N MET A 262 3.22 -32.90 -2.04
CA MET A 262 3.20 -33.97 -1.04
C MET A 262 1.78 -34.43 -0.67
N HIS A 263 0.75 -33.86 -1.29
CA HIS A 263 -0.67 -34.07 -0.97
C HIS A 263 -1.00 -33.81 0.52
N GLN A 264 -0.27 -32.89 1.17
CA GLN A 264 -0.47 -32.51 2.57
C GLN A 264 -1.34 -31.26 2.68
N GLN A 265 -2.66 -31.47 2.62
CA GLN A 265 -3.67 -30.40 2.65
C GLN A 265 -3.53 -29.46 3.87
N SER A 266 -3.34 -30.02 5.07
CA SER A 266 -3.21 -29.22 6.30
C SER A 266 -1.98 -28.32 6.29
N MET A 267 -0.87 -28.79 5.72
CA MET A 267 0.37 -28.00 5.62
C MET A 267 0.20 -26.87 4.60
N ALA A 268 -0.48 -27.11 3.48
CA ALA A 268 -0.76 -26.08 2.48
C ALA A 268 -1.65 -24.96 3.05
N MET A 269 -2.73 -25.32 3.75
CA MET A 269 -3.58 -24.35 4.43
C MET A 269 -2.81 -23.55 5.48
N GLY A 270 -2.00 -24.24 6.31
CA GLY A 270 -1.10 -23.61 7.29
C GLY A 270 -0.12 -22.61 6.66
N ALA A 271 0.43 -22.96 5.50
CA ALA A 271 1.32 -22.08 4.74
C ALA A 271 0.59 -20.83 4.22
N CYS A 272 -0.64 -20.96 3.71
CA CYS A 272 -1.46 -19.80 3.32
C CYS A 272 -1.76 -18.88 4.51
N PHE A 273 -2.06 -19.42 5.70
CA PHE A 273 -2.24 -18.61 6.90
C PHE A 273 -0.95 -17.89 7.31
N GLY A 274 0.18 -18.58 7.30
CA GLY A 274 1.49 -17.99 7.57
C GLY A 274 1.86 -16.88 6.59
N PHE A 275 1.58 -17.09 5.29
CA PHE A 275 1.77 -16.09 4.25
C PHE A 275 0.93 -14.83 4.52
N VAL A 276 -0.37 -14.98 4.76
CA VAL A 276 -1.28 -13.84 5.01
C VAL A 276 -0.88 -13.09 6.27
N MET A 277 -0.46 -13.80 7.31
CA MET A 277 0.05 -13.19 8.54
C MET A 277 1.32 -12.37 8.28
N ALA A 278 2.31 -12.94 7.61
CA ALA A 278 3.55 -12.23 7.27
C ALA A 278 3.28 -11.03 6.36
N TYR A 279 2.36 -11.17 5.41
CA TYR A 279 1.94 -10.09 4.53
C TYR A 279 1.28 -8.94 5.31
N GLY A 280 0.32 -9.26 6.18
CA GLY A 280 -0.43 -8.27 6.96
C GLY A 280 0.41 -7.53 8.00
N VAL A 281 1.38 -8.20 8.63
CA VAL A 281 2.25 -7.60 9.66
C VAL A 281 3.26 -6.61 9.07
N GLY A 282 3.83 -6.87 7.89
CA GLY A 282 4.94 -6.08 7.37
C GLY A 282 4.80 -5.64 5.92
N VAL A 283 4.62 -6.60 5.02
CA VAL A 283 4.71 -6.35 3.57
C VAL A 283 3.65 -5.35 3.10
N GLY A 284 2.37 -5.60 3.39
CA GLY A 284 1.27 -4.74 2.97
C GLY A 284 1.40 -3.27 3.40
N PRO A 285 1.56 -2.96 4.70
CA PRO A 285 1.57 -1.58 5.18
C PRO A 285 2.87 -0.81 4.89
N VAL A 286 4.02 -1.50 4.79
CA VAL A 286 5.32 -0.83 4.56
C VAL A 286 5.50 -0.44 3.09
N ILE A 287 5.02 -1.23 2.14
CA ILE A 287 5.30 -1.00 0.71
C ILE A 287 4.75 0.34 0.21
N TRP A 288 3.57 0.72 0.67
CA TRP A 288 2.93 1.98 0.26
C TRP A 288 3.54 3.22 0.91
N SER A 289 4.40 3.06 1.92
CA SER A 289 5.18 4.17 2.50
C SER A 289 6.52 4.40 1.79
N ILE A 290 7.05 3.39 1.08
CA ILE A 290 8.38 3.45 0.47
C ILE A 290 8.49 4.48 -0.67
N PRO A 291 7.62 4.47 -1.72
CA PRO A 291 7.73 5.46 -2.79
C PRO A 291 7.75 6.91 -2.28
N PRO A 292 6.81 7.34 -1.43
CA PRO A 292 6.80 8.73 -0.96
C PRO A 292 7.96 9.07 -0.01
N GLU A 293 8.55 8.09 0.67
CA GLU A 293 9.74 8.26 1.51
C GLU A 293 11.04 8.37 0.70
N LEU A 294 11.12 7.73 -0.47
CA LEU A 294 12.31 7.77 -1.34
C LEU A 294 12.30 8.91 -2.37
N SER A 295 11.19 9.66 -2.49
CA SER A 295 11.05 10.75 -3.45
C SER A 295 11.13 12.13 -2.81
N PRO A 296 11.77 13.10 -3.51
CA PRO A 296 11.62 14.52 -3.21
C PRO A 296 10.16 14.96 -3.27
N LEU A 297 9.84 16.04 -2.55
CA LEU A 297 8.47 16.51 -2.40
C LEU A 297 7.82 16.90 -3.74
N ALA A 298 8.60 17.46 -4.66
CA ALA A 298 8.15 17.89 -5.98
C ALA A 298 7.72 16.72 -6.89
N ASP A 299 8.45 15.61 -6.88
CA ASP A 299 8.20 14.44 -7.75
C ASP A 299 7.37 13.33 -7.07
N ARG A 300 7.09 13.47 -5.77
CA ARG A 300 6.46 12.44 -4.94
C ARG A 300 5.18 11.87 -5.52
N SER A 301 4.21 12.73 -5.82
CA SER A 301 2.90 12.29 -6.31
C SER A 301 3.00 11.59 -7.66
N MET A 302 3.88 12.09 -8.54
CA MET A 302 4.11 11.48 -9.85
C MET A 302 4.79 10.13 -9.74
N MET A 303 5.83 10.01 -8.91
CA MET A 303 6.52 8.75 -8.68
C MET A 303 5.57 7.71 -8.06
N PHE A 304 4.77 8.12 -7.08
CA PHE A 304 3.77 7.23 -6.46
C PHE A 304 2.77 6.70 -7.50
N CYS A 305 2.14 7.58 -8.28
CA CYS A 305 1.17 7.19 -9.30
C CYS A 305 1.79 6.27 -10.36
N PHE A 306 3.05 6.52 -10.76
CA PHE A 306 3.72 5.70 -11.76
C PHE A 306 4.06 4.30 -11.24
N VAL A 307 4.60 4.19 -10.02
CA VAL A 307 4.85 2.90 -9.35
C VAL A 307 3.55 2.14 -9.16
N TYR A 308 2.48 2.82 -8.73
CA TYR A 308 1.16 2.23 -8.55
C TYR A 308 0.58 1.70 -9.87
N SER A 309 0.80 2.42 -10.98
CA SER A 309 0.35 2.02 -12.32
C SER A 309 1.08 0.75 -12.79
N ILE A 310 2.41 0.69 -12.61
CA ILE A 310 3.20 -0.53 -12.90
C ILE A 310 2.69 -1.70 -12.07
N HIS A 311 2.52 -1.49 -10.76
CA HIS A 311 2.01 -2.49 -9.85
C HIS A 311 0.63 -3.01 -10.29
N SER A 312 -0.29 -2.13 -10.64
CA SER A 312 -1.63 -2.51 -11.13
C SER A 312 -1.55 -3.36 -12.41
N CYS A 313 -0.68 -3.00 -13.36
CA CYS A 313 -0.44 -3.82 -14.55
C CYS A 313 0.10 -5.21 -14.20
N LEU A 314 1.07 -5.29 -13.27
CA LEU A 314 1.61 -6.57 -12.80
C LEU A 314 0.55 -7.42 -12.10
N VAL A 315 -0.34 -6.81 -11.30
CA VAL A 315 -1.46 -7.51 -10.66
C VAL A 315 -2.39 -8.08 -11.72
N VAL A 316 -2.78 -7.31 -12.75
CA VAL A 316 -3.62 -7.82 -13.84
C VAL A 316 -2.97 -9.02 -14.52
N VAL A 317 -1.72 -8.88 -14.95
CA VAL A 317 -0.99 -9.95 -15.66
C VAL A 317 -0.89 -11.20 -14.79
N THR A 318 -0.46 -11.06 -13.54
CA THR A 318 -0.26 -12.21 -12.65
C THR A 318 -1.58 -12.86 -12.24
N ASN A 319 -2.62 -12.09 -11.94
CA ASN A 319 -3.91 -12.63 -11.52
C ASN A 319 -4.59 -13.43 -12.65
N PHE A 320 -4.64 -12.88 -13.88
CA PHE A 320 -5.16 -13.61 -15.04
C PHE A 320 -4.34 -14.85 -15.38
N SER A 321 -3.02 -14.83 -15.17
CA SER A 321 -2.14 -15.97 -15.46
C SER A 321 -2.20 -17.05 -14.38
N THR A 322 -2.57 -16.72 -13.13
CA THR A 322 -2.47 -17.65 -11.99
C THR A 322 -3.38 -18.85 -12.15
N ILE A 323 -4.68 -18.65 -12.44
CA ILE A 323 -5.63 -19.77 -12.52
C ILE A 323 -5.27 -20.75 -13.66
N PRO A 324 -5.02 -20.31 -14.91
CA PRO A 324 -4.62 -21.23 -15.98
C PRO A 324 -3.32 -21.97 -15.69
N LEU A 325 -2.32 -21.31 -15.11
CA LEU A 325 -1.07 -21.95 -14.72
C LEU A 325 -1.27 -22.96 -13.59
N PHE A 326 -2.10 -22.63 -12.60
CA PHE A 326 -2.42 -23.55 -11.52
C PHE A 326 -3.08 -24.83 -12.04
N MET A 327 -4.02 -24.72 -12.99
CA MET A 327 -4.64 -25.88 -13.63
C MET A 327 -3.67 -26.75 -14.45
N SER A 328 -2.58 -26.16 -14.96
CA SER A 328 -1.62 -26.87 -15.82
C SER A 328 -0.45 -27.49 -15.06
N ILE A 329 0.07 -26.81 -14.03
CA ILE A 329 1.30 -27.19 -13.31
C ILE A 329 1.12 -27.22 -11.79
N GLY A 330 -0.11 -27.12 -11.29
CA GLY A 330 -0.44 -27.15 -9.86
C GLY A 330 0.12 -25.96 -9.11
N ALA A 331 0.44 -26.16 -7.82
CA ALA A 331 0.95 -25.10 -6.96
C ALA A 331 2.37 -24.64 -7.33
N PHE A 332 3.08 -25.37 -8.21
CA PHE A 332 4.37 -24.91 -8.75
C PHE A 332 4.24 -23.58 -9.52
N SER A 333 3.04 -23.27 -10.03
CA SER A 333 2.71 -21.95 -10.61
C SER A 333 3.04 -20.79 -9.67
N PHE A 334 2.81 -20.95 -8.36
CA PHE A 334 3.11 -19.92 -7.36
C PHE A 334 4.62 -19.68 -7.19
N VAL A 335 5.43 -20.72 -7.37
CA VAL A 335 6.89 -20.60 -7.29
C VAL A 335 7.41 -19.77 -8.46
N VAL A 336 6.97 -20.11 -9.67
CA VAL A 336 7.42 -19.45 -10.91
C VAL A 336 6.91 -18.00 -10.99
N LEU A 337 5.63 -17.78 -10.72
CA LEU A 337 5.01 -16.45 -10.84
C LEU A 337 5.36 -15.52 -9.69
N PHE A 338 5.55 -16.05 -8.47
CA PHE A 338 5.63 -15.20 -7.28
C PHE A 338 6.88 -15.44 -6.44
N ALA A 339 7.23 -16.68 -6.08
CA ALA A 339 8.34 -16.92 -5.16
C ALA A 339 9.69 -16.50 -5.76
N ILE A 340 9.98 -16.84 -7.02
CA ILE A 340 11.23 -16.47 -7.69
C ILE A 340 11.34 -14.95 -7.87
N PRO A 341 10.35 -14.23 -8.47
CA PRO A 341 10.42 -12.78 -8.58
C PRO A 341 10.48 -12.07 -7.23
N SER A 342 9.75 -12.57 -6.22
CA SER A 342 9.78 -12.01 -4.86
C SER A 342 11.14 -12.22 -4.19
N ALA A 343 11.77 -13.38 -4.35
CA ALA A 343 13.11 -13.64 -3.83
C ALA A 343 14.17 -12.72 -4.48
N LEU A 344 14.11 -12.54 -5.81
CA LEU A 344 15.01 -11.63 -6.52
C LEU A 344 14.80 -10.17 -6.07
N ALA A 345 13.55 -9.74 -5.93
CA ALA A 345 13.21 -8.42 -5.41
C ALA A 345 13.71 -8.25 -3.97
N LEU A 346 13.58 -9.26 -3.12
CA LEU A 346 14.06 -9.26 -1.74
C LEU A 346 15.59 -9.12 -1.67
N VAL A 347 16.34 -9.86 -2.50
CA VAL A 347 17.80 -9.73 -2.59
C VAL A 347 18.20 -8.32 -3.02
N TYR A 348 17.51 -7.75 -4.00
CA TYR A 348 17.74 -6.38 -4.44
C TYR A 348 17.46 -5.36 -3.33
N LEU A 349 16.35 -5.50 -2.61
CA LEU A 349 16.00 -4.67 -1.45
C LEU A 349 17.02 -4.83 -0.32
N LEU A 350 17.51 -6.04 -0.07
CA LEU A 350 18.50 -6.30 0.96
C LEU A 350 19.79 -5.51 0.71
N ILE A 351 20.21 -5.37 -0.55
CA ILE A 351 21.45 -4.68 -0.91
C ILE A 351 21.23 -3.17 -1.01
N CYS A 352 20.12 -2.72 -1.60
CA CYS A 352 19.96 -1.32 -2.04
C CYS A 352 18.97 -0.48 -1.22
N LEU A 353 18.12 -1.06 -0.36
CA LEU A 353 17.13 -0.30 0.41
C LEU A 353 17.78 0.43 1.61
N PRO A 354 17.80 1.78 1.63
CA PRO A 354 18.19 2.52 2.82
C PRO A 354 17.14 2.37 3.93
N GLU A 355 17.53 2.63 5.18
CA GLU A 355 16.55 2.70 6.28
C GLU A 355 15.81 4.03 6.20
N THR A 356 14.48 3.98 6.05
CA THR A 356 13.63 5.17 5.94
C THR A 356 12.94 5.54 7.25
N SER A 357 12.93 4.66 8.26
CA SER A 357 12.25 4.92 9.53
C SER A 357 12.93 6.04 10.32
N GLY A 358 12.15 7.07 10.68
CA GLY A 358 12.59 8.17 11.55
C GLY A 358 13.66 9.09 10.94
N ARG A 359 13.92 9.01 9.63
CA ARG A 359 14.90 9.86 8.94
C ARG A 359 14.22 10.96 8.12
N GLU A 360 14.92 12.08 8.00
CA GLU A 360 14.50 13.15 7.10
C GLU A 360 14.71 12.77 5.63
N ILE A 361 13.81 13.25 4.77
CA ILE A 361 13.76 12.87 3.34
C ILE A 361 15.05 13.29 2.62
N HIS A 362 15.63 14.42 2.96
CA HIS A 362 16.86 14.92 2.32
C HIS A 362 18.07 13.99 2.58
N VAL A 363 18.18 13.43 3.79
CA VAL A 363 19.24 12.46 4.14
C VAL A 363 19.12 11.20 3.30
N ILE A 364 17.89 10.71 3.12
CA ILE A 364 17.61 9.52 2.30
C ILE A 364 17.98 9.80 0.83
N ILE A 365 17.65 10.98 0.31
CA ILE A 365 18.00 11.39 -1.05
C ILE A 365 19.52 11.49 -1.23
N ASN A 366 20.23 12.03 -0.24
CA ASN A 366 21.70 12.13 -0.25
C ASN A 366 22.35 10.74 -0.26
N GLU A 367 21.84 9.80 0.55
CA GLU A 367 22.27 8.40 0.57
C GLU A 367 22.03 7.72 -0.80
N LEU A 368 20.88 7.97 -1.45
CA LEU A 368 20.59 7.47 -2.81
C LEU A 368 21.47 8.08 -3.90
N LYS A 369 21.90 9.33 -3.72
CA LYS A 369 22.86 10.03 -4.59
C LYS A 369 24.31 9.52 -4.36
N GLY A 370 24.56 8.76 -3.30
CA GLY A 370 25.88 8.22 -2.95
C GLY A 370 26.70 9.13 -2.06
N PHE A 371 26.12 10.21 -1.52
CA PHE A 371 26.74 11.02 -0.49
C PHE A 371 26.51 10.34 0.86
N VAL A 372 27.53 9.64 1.35
CA VAL A 372 27.53 9.15 2.74
C VAL A 372 27.89 10.35 3.62
N GLU A 373 26.88 11.01 4.16
CA GLU A 373 27.10 11.90 5.29
C GLU A 373 27.60 11.04 6.46
N ASN A 374 28.84 11.27 6.89
CA ASN A 374 29.39 10.62 8.07
C ASN A 374 28.39 10.81 9.20
N LYS A 375 27.90 9.70 9.78
CA LYS A 375 27.05 9.71 10.96
C LYS A 375 27.68 10.65 12.00
N GLU A 376 27.11 11.84 12.18
CA GLU A 376 27.42 12.61 13.38
C GLU A 376 26.95 11.77 14.58
N PRO A 377 27.80 11.58 15.60
CA PRO A 377 27.41 10.84 16.78
C PRO A 377 26.22 11.53 17.42
N LYS A 378 25.15 10.78 17.67
CA LYS A 378 23.98 11.23 18.44
C LYS A 378 24.46 11.97 19.68
N ALA A 379 24.32 13.30 19.69
CA ALA A 379 24.50 14.07 20.90
C ALA A 379 23.44 13.60 21.91
N ASN A 380 23.90 13.09 23.04
CA ASN A 380 23.05 12.74 24.18
C ASN A 380 22.32 14.00 24.66
N ILE A 381 21.10 14.22 24.20
CA ILE A 381 20.15 15.15 24.82
C ILE A 381 19.33 14.37 25.86
N ILE A 382 20.01 13.78 26.84
CA ILE A 382 19.41 13.31 28.11
C ILE A 382 20.44 13.57 29.23
N SER A 383 20.72 14.84 29.51
CA SER A 383 21.33 15.29 30.78
C SER A 383 21.11 16.79 30.99
N SER A 384 19.86 17.26 30.91
CA SER A 384 19.50 18.64 31.26
C SER A 384 18.07 18.73 31.80
N ILE A 385 17.66 17.76 32.62
CA ILE A 385 16.62 17.98 33.63
C ILE A 385 17.19 17.37 34.91
N ALA A 386 17.92 18.22 35.62
CA ALA A 386 18.17 18.06 37.05
C ALA A 386 16.89 18.44 37.82
#